data_AF-A0A522RA39-F1
#
_entry.id   AF-A0A522RA39-F1
#
_cell.length_a   1.000
_cell.length_b   1.000
_cell.length_c   1.000
_cell.angle_alpha   90.00
_cell.angle_beta   90.00
_cell.angle_gamma   90.00
#
_symmetry.space_group_name_H-M   'P 1'
#
loop_
_entity.id
_entity.type
_entity.pdbx_description
1 polymer ?
#
loop_
_entity_poly.entity_id
_entity_poly.type
_entity_poly.pdbx_seq_one_letter_code
_entity_poly.pdbx_strand_id
1 'polypeptide(L)'
;MKRLLLFAAAASLVALAGCSTIQNLASTNVPVNSIIVAANGVDAATTVATSYVKYCTPAVQPAGCSDEAIQKLIPAVRSLRDARNSAEAFLAANPDAKFGPATLVSAVTNATTALQAIETEYGVTGKN
;
A
#
# COMPACT_ATOMS: atom_id res chain seq x y z
N MET A 1 0.67 19.82 35.39
CA MET A 1 0.97 20.21 34.00
C MET A 1 1.10 18.93 33.18
N LYS A 2 0.07 18.57 32.40
CA LYS A 2 0.02 17.27 31.70
C LYS A 2 -0.72 17.46 30.39
N ARG A 3 -0.02 17.97 29.38
CA ARG A 3 -0.52 18.12 28.01
C ARG A 3 0.67 18.10 27.08
N LEU A 4 0.95 16.96 26.47
CA LEU A 4 1.63 16.80 25.18
C LEU A 4 1.72 15.30 24.91
N LEU A 5 1.65 14.91 23.63
CA LEU A 5 1.61 13.55 23.07
C LEU A 5 0.21 12.98 22.77
N LEU A 6 -0.53 13.68 21.89
CA LEU A 6 -1.58 13.05 21.08
C LEU A 6 -1.62 13.70 19.68
N PHE A 7 -0.56 13.55 18.88
CA PHE A 7 -0.55 14.00 17.48
C PHE A 7 0.24 13.06 16.52
N ALA A 8 0.30 11.77 16.82
CA ALA A 8 1.01 10.80 15.96
C ALA A 8 0.11 9.70 15.37
N ALA A 9 -1.22 9.91 15.31
CA ALA A 9 -2.16 8.90 14.81
C ALA A 9 -3.03 9.37 13.62
N ALA A 10 -2.83 10.59 13.10
CA ALA A 10 -3.69 11.16 12.07
C ALA A 10 -3.22 10.91 10.62
N ALA A 11 -1.96 10.48 10.41
CA ALA A 11 -1.44 10.25 9.06
C ALA A 11 -1.88 8.90 8.46
N SER A 12 -2.26 7.92 9.30
CA SER A 12 -2.61 6.57 8.84
C SER A 12 -4.07 6.40 8.42
N LEU A 13 -4.94 7.35 8.76
CA LEU A 13 -6.38 7.27 8.47
C LEU A 13 -6.76 7.77 7.08
N VAL A 14 -5.89 8.57 6.43
CA VAL A 14 -6.17 9.09 5.08
C VAL A 14 -5.97 7.99 4.01
N ALA A 15 -5.08 7.03 4.26
CA ALA A 15 -4.85 5.91 3.35
C ALA A 15 -6.00 4.87 3.35
N LEU A 16 -6.70 4.70 4.48
CA LEU A 16 -7.80 3.73 4.59
C LEU A 16 -9.14 4.26 4.04
N ALA A 17 -9.36 5.58 4.05
CA ALA A 17 -10.57 6.18 3.46
C ALA A 17 -10.62 6.00 1.93
N GLY A 18 -9.46 5.84 1.27
CA GLY A 18 -9.38 5.50 -0.15
C GLY A 18 -9.78 4.05 -0.45
N CYS A 19 -9.63 3.13 0.51
CA CYS A 19 -9.91 1.71 0.33
C CYS A 19 -11.38 1.34 0.60
N SER A 20 -12.10 2.11 1.43
CA SER A 20 -13.55 1.95 1.64
C SER A 20 -14.40 2.46 0.47
N THR A 21 -13.85 3.33 -0.39
CA THR A 21 -14.57 3.90 -1.53
C THR A 21 -14.61 2.95 -2.75
N ILE A 22 -13.91 1.82 -2.70
CA ILE A 22 -13.83 0.83 -3.79
C ILE A 22 -14.68 -0.42 -3.47
N GLN A 23 -15.72 -0.28 -2.65
CA GLN A 23 -16.67 -1.36 -2.37
C GLN A 23 -17.84 -1.30 -3.35
N ASN A 24 -17.58 -1.56 -4.64
CA ASN A 24 -18.56 -2.03 -5.64
C ASN A 24 -17.90 -2.18 -7.04
N LEU A 25 -17.09 -3.23 -7.26
CA LEU A 25 -16.64 -3.62 -8.60
C LEU A 25 -17.45 -4.83 -9.11
N ALA A 26 -18.75 -4.62 -9.33
CA ALA A 26 -19.57 -5.52 -10.16
C ALA A 26 -19.44 -5.18 -11.65
N SER A 27 -18.83 -4.04 -11.99
CA SER A 27 -18.56 -3.61 -13.37
C SER A 27 -17.20 -4.09 -13.85
N THR A 28 -17.11 -4.57 -15.09
CA THR A 28 -15.84 -4.95 -15.74
C THR A 28 -14.93 -3.76 -16.00
N ASN A 29 -15.50 -2.56 -16.04
CA ASN A 29 -14.80 -1.31 -16.29
C ASN A 29 -15.06 -0.27 -15.18
N VAL A 30 -14.06 0.55 -14.90
CA VAL A 30 -14.10 1.66 -13.94
C VAL A 30 -13.65 2.95 -14.61
N PRO A 31 -14.04 4.13 -14.11
CA PRO A 31 -13.49 5.40 -14.57
C PRO A 31 -11.96 5.41 -14.46
N VAL A 32 -11.27 5.96 -15.46
CA VAL A 32 -9.80 6.03 -15.46
C VAL A 32 -9.24 6.76 -14.24
N ASN A 33 -9.96 7.75 -13.72
CA ASN A 33 -9.58 8.42 -12.47
C ASN A 33 -9.45 7.46 -11.28
N SER A 34 -10.23 6.37 -11.23
CA SER A 34 -10.10 5.36 -10.17
C SER A 34 -8.78 4.60 -10.28
N ILE A 35 -8.30 4.34 -11.51
CA ILE A 35 -7.01 3.68 -11.76
C ILE A 35 -5.86 4.62 -11.35
N ILE A 36 -5.95 5.92 -11.68
CA ILE A 36 -4.98 6.94 -11.28
C ILE A 36 -4.87 7.03 -9.76
N VAL A 37 -6.01 7.15 -9.07
CA VAL A 37 -6.04 7.24 -7.60
C VAL A 37 -5.44 5.99 -6.97
N ALA A 38 -5.78 4.79 -7.48
CA ALA A 38 -5.21 3.55 -6.99
C ALA A 38 -3.68 3.52 -7.16
N ALA A 39 -3.15 3.85 -8.34
CA ALA A 39 -1.72 3.86 -8.60
C ALA A 39 -0.96 4.85 -7.68
N ASN A 40 -1.50 6.05 -7.51
CA ASN A 40 -0.89 7.09 -6.66
C ASN A 40 -0.83 6.72 -5.17
N GLY A 41 -1.72 5.85 -4.69
CA GLY A 41 -1.77 5.43 -3.28
C GLY A 41 -0.66 4.45 -2.87
N VAL A 42 0.06 3.86 -3.83
CA VAL A 42 0.99 2.75 -3.59
C VAL A 42 2.22 3.16 -2.79
N ASP A 43 2.78 4.35 -3.04
CA ASP A 43 3.99 4.79 -2.32
C ASP A 43 3.71 5.00 -0.83
N ALA A 44 2.55 5.57 -0.50
CA ALA A 44 2.10 5.71 0.88
C ALA A 44 1.91 4.34 1.55
N ALA A 45 1.28 3.39 0.84
CA ALA A 45 1.05 2.03 1.35
C ALA A 45 2.34 1.24 1.58
N THR A 46 3.40 1.47 0.79
CA THR A 46 4.68 0.73 0.93
C THR A 46 5.67 1.39 1.90
N THR A 47 5.39 2.60 2.39
CA THR A 47 6.34 3.37 3.21
C THR A 47 6.66 2.66 4.52
N VAL A 48 5.64 2.18 5.24
CA VAL A 48 5.80 1.52 6.54
C VAL A 48 6.62 0.23 6.41
N ALA A 49 6.21 -0.67 5.53
CA ALA A 49 6.95 -1.88 5.20
C ALA A 49 8.41 -1.60 4.78
N THR A 50 8.64 -0.61 3.91
CA THR A 50 10.00 -0.27 3.43
C THR A 50 10.89 0.24 4.57
N SER A 51 10.36 1.12 5.43
CA SER A 51 11.08 1.61 6.60
C SER A 51 11.40 0.49 7.59
N TYR A 52 10.46 -0.42 7.84
CA TYR A 52 10.69 -1.58 8.70
C TYR A 52 11.80 -2.48 8.17
N VAL A 53 11.75 -2.85 6.88
CA VAL A 53 12.78 -3.68 6.26
C VAL A 53 14.15 -2.99 6.34
N LYS A 54 14.21 -1.68 6.06
CA LYS A 54 15.46 -0.91 6.16
C LYS A 54 16.02 -0.88 7.58
N TYR A 55 15.16 -0.72 8.58
CA TYR A 55 15.56 -0.70 9.99
C TYR A 55 16.01 -2.08 10.49
N CYS A 56 15.36 -3.15 10.02
CA CYS A 56 15.57 -4.51 10.53
C CYS A 56 16.61 -5.35 9.77
N THR A 57 17.17 -4.85 8.67
CA THR A 57 18.20 -5.58 7.87
C THR A 57 19.66 -5.09 7.97
N PRO A 58 20.12 -4.28 8.96
CA PRO A 58 21.55 -4.02 9.12
C PRO A 58 22.30 -5.26 9.60
N ALA A 59 23.64 -5.24 9.53
CA ALA A 59 24.49 -6.38 9.90
C ALA A 59 24.28 -6.91 11.34
N VAL A 60 23.85 -6.03 12.26
CA VAL A 60 23.37 -6.41 13.59
C VAL A 60 21.92 -5.96 13.70
N GLN A 61 21.01 -6.92 13.67
CA GLN A 61 19.58 -6.68 13.71
C GLN A 61 19.14 -6.10 15.07
N PRO A 62 18.36 -5.00 15.07
CA PRO A 62 17.81 -4.45 16.30
C PRO A 62 16.82 -5.41 16.98
N ALA A 63 16.69 -5.29 18.30
CA ALA A 63 15.71 -6.06 19.06
C ALA A 63 14.28 -5.71 18.64
N GLY A 64 13.42 -6.74 18.53
CA GLY A 64 12.00 -6.58 18.13
C GLY A 64 11.75 -6.61 16.62
N CYS A 65 12.75 -6.94 15.81
CA CYS A 65 12.60 -7.27 14.39
C CYS A 65 12.29 -8.76 14.19
N SER A 66 11.41 -9.09 13.25
CA SER A 66 11.06 -10.46 12.86
C SER A 66 11.52 -10.75 11.43
N ASP A 67 12.29 -11.81 11.27
CA ASP A 67 12.80 -12.25 9.97
C ASP A 67 11.66 -12.77 9.08
N GLU A 68 10.68 -13.43 9.68
CA GLU A 68 9.47 -13.88 8.99
C GLU A 68 8.67 -12.70 8.44
N ALA A 69 8.56 -11.61 9.20
CA ALA A 69 7.94 -10.38 8.72
C ALA A 69 8.69 -9.83 7.50
N ILE A 70 10.02 -9.74 7.55
CA ILE A 70 10.85 -9.24 6.44
C ILE A 70 10.66 -10.13 5.19
N GLN A 71 10.68 -11.45 5.36
CA GLN A 71 10.49 -12.41 4.27
C GLN A 71 9.13 -12.30 3.59
N LYS A 72 8.07 -11.92 4.33
CA LYS A 72 6.72 -11.67 3.79
C LYS A 72 6.55 -10.26 3.22
N LEU A 73 7.12 -9.23 3.85
CA LEU A 73 6.99 -7.84 3.45
C LEU A 73 7.67 -7.55 2.11
N ILE A 74 8.87 -8.08 1.86
CA ILE A 74 9.61 -7.85 0.61
C ILE A 74 8.79 -8.27 -0.63
N PRO A 75 8.28 -9.51 -0.74
CA PRO A 75 7.46 -9.90 -1.88
C PRO A 75 6.12 -9.16 -1.93
N ALA A 76 5.51 -8.82 -0.80
CA ALA A 76 4.26 -8.05 -0.79
C ALA A 76 4.45 -6.61 -1.34
N VAL A 77 5.52 -5.93 -0.94
CA VAL A 77 5.89 -4.61 -1.49
C VAL A 77 6.17 -4.69 -2.99
N ARG A 78 6.86 -5.75 -3.45
CA ARG A 78 7.10 -5.99 -4.88
C ARG A 78 5.79 -6.19 -5.64
N SER A 79 4.91 -7.07 -5.16
CA SER A 79 3.60 -7.33 -5.76
C SER A 79 2.76 -6.07 -5.87
N LEU A 80 2.77 -5.20 -4.85
CA LEU A 80 2.04 -3.93 -4.89
C LEU A 80 2.63 -2.95 -5.92
N ARG A 81 3.97 -2.90 -6.05
CA ARG A 81 4.63 -2.12 -7.10
C ARG A 81 4.34 -2.66 -8.50
N ASP A 82 4.27 -3.98 -8.68
CA ASP A 82 3.93 -4.58 -9.98
C ASP A 82 2.49 -4.27 -10.40
N ALA A 83 1.56 -4.26 -9.44
CA ALA A 83 0.18 -3.82 -9.67
C ALA A 83 0.12 -2.33 -10.08
N ARG A 84 0.90 -1.47 -9.42
CA ARG A 84 1.05 -0.05 -9.80
C ARG A 84 1.58 0.09 -11.22
N ASN A 85 2.69 -0.58 -11.53
CA ASN A 85 3.34 -0.49 -12.84
C ASN A 85 2.39 -0.95 -13.96
N SER A 86 1.55 -1.95 -13.70
CA SER A 86 0.51 -2.40 -14.64
C SER A 86 -0.57 -1.33 -14.87
N ALA A 87 -1.01 -0.65 -13.80
CA ALA A 87 -1.94 0.47 -13.90
C ALA A 87 -1.32 1.65 -14.67
N GLU A 88 -0.09 2.03 -14.35
CA GLU A 88 0.65 3.10 -15.04
C GLU A 88 0.87 2.79 -16.52
N ALA A 89 1.23 1.55 -16.86
CA ALA A 89 1.38 1.10 -18.25
C ALA A 89 0.07 1.22 -19.03
N PHE A 90 -1.07 0.86 -18.42
CA PHE A 90 -2.38 1.07 -19.03
C PHE A 90 -2.67 2.55 -19.27
N LEU A 91 -2.43 3.42 -18.28
CA LEU A 91 -2.65 4.86 -18.39
C LEU A 91 -1.78 5.49 -19.49
N ALA A 92 -0.51 5.09 -19.57
CA ALA A 92 0.42 5.57 -20.59
C ALA A 92 0.03 5.12 -22.00
N ALA A 93 -0.45 3.88 -22.14
CA ALA A 93 -0.90 3.33 -23.42
C ALA A 93 -2.26 3.89 -23.87
N ASN A 94 -3.06 4.46 -22.96
CA ASN A 94 -4.44 4.88 -23.22
C ASN A 94 -4.71 6.30 -22.66
N PRO A 95 -4.04 7.35 -23.17
CA PRO A 95 -4.10 8.70 -22.60
C PRO A 95 -5.50 9.34 -22.63
N ASP A 96 -6.35 8.96 -23.61
CA ASP A 96 -7.69 9.52 -23.80
C ASP A 96 -8.82 8.61 -23.28
N ALA A 97 -8.47 7.50 -22.61
CA ALA A 97 -9.47 6.57 -22.11
C ALA A 97 -10.33 7.20 -21.00
N LYS A 98 -11.65 7.03 -21.11
CA LYS A 98 -12.60 7.40 -20.04
C LYS A 98 -12.80 6.29 -19.03
N PHE A 99 -12.67 5.04 -19.49
CA PHE A 99 -12.83 3.84 -18.70
C PHE A 99 -11.65 2.89 -18.90
N GLY A 100 -11.34 2.12 -17.88
CA GLY A 100 -10.33 1.06 -17.95
C GLY A 100 -10.75 -0.18 -17.16
N PRO A 101 -9.95 -1.25 -17.26
CA PRO A 101 -10.26 -2.52 -16.61
C PRO A 101 -10.36 -2.37 -15.09
N ALA A 102 -11.46 -2.85 -14.53
CA ALA A 102 -11.67 -2.90 -13.08
C ALA A 102 -10.58 -3.72 -12.37
N THR A 103 -10.00 -4.71 -13.06
CA THR A 103 -8.93 -5.58 -12.56
C THR A 103 -7.67 -4.82 -12.15
N LEU A 104 -7.37 -3.66 -12.73
CA LEU A 104 -6.20 -2.86 -12.34
C LEU A 104 -6.38 -2.26 -10.94
N VAL A 105 -7.59 -1.76 -10.66
CA VAL A 105 -7.93 -1.26 -9.32
C VAL A 105 -7.95 -2.42 -8.33
N SER A 106 -8.62 -3.53 -8.67
CA SER A 106 -8.66 -4.72 -7.80
C SER A 106 -7.27 -5.28 -7.49
N ALA A 107 -6.35 -5.29 -8.46
CA ALA A 107 -4.98 -5.75 -8.24
C ALA A 107 -4.25 -4.89 -7.19
N VAL A 108 -4.36 -3.56 -7.30
CA VAL A 108 -3.77 -2.63 -6.32
C VAL A 108 -4.43 -2.78 -4.95
N THR A 109 -5.76 -2.85 -4.90
CA THR A 109 -6.52 -3.05 -3.67
C THR A 109 -6.13 -4.35 -2.97
N ASN A 110 -6.12 -5.47 -3.69
CA ASN A 110 -5.78 -6.78 -3.12
C ASN A 110 -4.34 -6.83 -2.61
N ALA A 111 -3.38 -6.29 -3.36
CA ALA A 111 -1.98 -6.23 -2.94
C ALA A 111 -1.79 -5.31 -1.72
N THR A 112 -2.54 -4.20 -1.64
CA THR A 112 -2.55 -3.30 -0.48
C THR A 112 -3.10 -4.02 0.75
N THR A 113 -4.23 -4.72 0.62
CA THR A 113 -4.82 -5.49 1.72
C THR A 113 -3.89 -6.60 2.20
N ALA A 114 -3.21 -7.30 1.28
CA ALA A 114 -2.23 -8.32 1.63
C ALA A 114 -1.05 -7.73 2.42
N LEU A 115 -0.53 -6.57 1.99
CA LEU A 115 0.53 -5.87 2.71
C LEU A 115 0.09 -5.46 4.13
N GLN A 116 -1.09 -4.85 4.25
CA GLN A 116 -1.65 -4.43 5.54
C GLN A 116 -1.93 -5.60 6.49
N ALA A 117 -2.31 -6.76 5.95
CA ALA A 117 -2.49 -7.98 6.73
C ALA A 117 -1.16 -8.45 7.34
N ILE A 118 -0.07 -8.42 6.57
CA ILE A 118 1.28 -8.75 7.07
C ILE A 118 1.71 -7.72 8.12
N GLU A 119 1.50 -6.44 7.86
CA GLU A 119 1.86 -5.39 8.82
C GLU A 119 1.13 -5.56 10.15
N THR A 120 -0.15 -5.92 10.10
CA THR A 120 -0.97 -6.19 11.28
C THR A 120 -0.55 -7.47 12.00
N GLU A 121 -0.31 -8.56 11.27
CA GLU A 121 0.11 -9.88 11.80
C GLU A 121 1.41 -9.75 12.62
N TYR A 122 2.36 -8.95 12.13
CA TYR A 122 3.69 -8.83 12.74
C TYR A 122 3.88 -7.55 13.57
N GLY A 123 2.83 -6.75 13.79
CA GLY A 123 2.93 -5.50 14.53
C GLY A 123 3.92 -4.50 13.91
N VAL A 124 4.04 -4.54 12.58
CA VAL A 124 4.93 -3.66 11.81
C VAL A 124 4.38 -2.25 11.89
N THR A 125 5.18 -1.38 12.46
CA THR A 125 4.90 0.05 12.61
C THR A 125 6.02 0.81 11.92
N GLY A 126 5.77 2.06 11.51
CA GLY A 126 6.83 2.91 10.97
C GLY A 126 7.96 3.03 12.00
N LYS A 127 9.07 2.33 11.76
CA LYS A 127 10.30 2.43 12.53
C LYS A 127 11.19 3.44 11.82
N ASN A 128 11.38 4.60 12.45
CA ASN A 128 12.25 5.67 11.97
C ASN A 128 13.51 5.71 12.85
#